data_AF-A0A6P3ZIT8-F1
#
_entry.id   AF-A0A6P3ZIT8-F1
#
_cell.length_a   1.000
_cell.length_b   1.000
_cell.length_c   1.000
_cell.angle_alpha   90.00
_cell.angle_beta   90.00
_cell.angle_gamma   90.00
#
_symmetry.space_group_name_H-M   'P 1'
#
loop_
_entity.id
_entity.type
_entity.pdbx_description
1 polymer ?
#
loop_
_entity_poly.entity_id
_entity_poly.type
_entity_poly.pdbx_seq_one_letter_code
_entity_poly.pdbx_strand_id
1 'polypeptide(L)'
;MSMKRKTVTCKVENVEEVPEMSVLDLPELALECILERLPPDALCSMAGVCTSLRERCMSDHLWEKHMKHKWGRIIGPVAYTAWQGHLATRTEFGNPKQAKQKGLLRILSLGWPFSWIKSKADDNFKQKSSLPIHSVMAWYLALETGRFSFPAQVYNRENGHVGFMLSCYDAKISYDPRTDTFQARYPPHGSRAPAIENGVPWERLRAPPVDTPHHDLHISDCLNELRPGDHVEIQWRRNKEFPYGWWYGVVGHLEPCDGNENYCRCHESDTVVLEFNQYTPGSRWRHTTINRKDHGEEGNEADGFYGGIRKLSNEEEISMWRRLWPSEVLE
;
A
#
# COMPACT_ATOMS: atom_id res chain seq x y z
N MET A 1 75.87 -6.38 -49.06
CA MET A 1 74.60 -6.16 -49.80
C MET A 1 73.54 -5.75 -48.79
N SER A 2 73.15 -4.48 -48.82
CA SER A 2 72.23 -3.85 -47.86
C SER A 2 70.78 -3.98 -48.36
N MET A 3 69.90 -4.58 -47.56
CA MET A 3 68.46 -4.62 -47.86
C MET A 3 67.78 -3.46 -47.12
N LYS A 4 67.33 -2.47 -47.91
CA LYS A 4 66.60 -1.28 -47.45
C LYS A 4 65.23 -1.68 -46.87
N ARG A 5 64.97 -1.30 -45.62
CA ARG A 5 63.63 -1.34 -45.00
C ARG A 5 62.82 -0.17 -45.57
N LYS A 6 61.75 -0.45 -46.31
CA LYS A 6 60.78 0.57 -46.75
C LYS A 6 59.85 0.88 -45.58
N THR A 7 59.91 2.10 -45.06
CA THR A 7 58.94 2.65 -44.12
C THR A 7 57.72 3.12 -44.92
N VAL A 8 56.55 2.53 -44.67
CA VAL A 8 55.27 3.02 -45.19
C VAL A 8 54.74 4.02 -44.18
N THR A 9 54.72 5.30 -44.55
CA THR A 9 54.03 6.35 -43.82
C THR A 9 52.58 6.40 -44.26
N CYS A 10 51.67 5.90 -43.42
CA CYS A 10 50.25 6.22 -43.55
C CYS A 10 50.05 7.70 -43.18
N LYS A 11 49.66 8.51 -44.17
CA LYS A 11 49.09 9.83 -43.91
C LYS A 11 47.77 9.61 -43.16
N VAL A 12 47.70 10.10 -41.93
CA VAL A 12 46.45 10.23 -41.19
C VAL A 12 45.75 11.45 -41.76
N GLU A 13 44.65 11.23 -42.49
CA GLU A 13 43.69 12.29 -42.77
C GLU A 13 42.99 12.65 -41.46
N ASN A 14 43.11 13.92 -41.04
CA ASN A 14 42.30 14.48 -39.96
C ASN A 14 40.85 14.52 -40.43
N VAL A 15 40.09 13.48 -40.08
CA VAL A 15 38.64 13.57 -40.05
C VAL A 15 38.30 14.50 -38.89
N GLU A 16 37.67 15.64 -39.17
CA GLU A 16 37.07 16.47 -38.13
C GLU A 16 36.08 15.59 -37.36
N GLU A 17 36.41 15.23 -36.12
CA GLU A 17 35.52 14.53 -35.22
C GLU A 17 34.27 15.39 -35.03
N VAL A 18 33.17 14.98 -35.65
CA VAL A 18 31.84 15.52 -35.33
C VAL A 18 31.65 15.30 -33.82
N PRO A 19 31.35 16.34 -33.02
CA PRO A 19 31.16 16.16 -31.58
C PRO A 19 30.09 15.09 -31.37
N GLU A 20 30.47 13.95 -30.80
CA GLU A 20 29.51 12.92 -30.44
C GLU A 20 28.56 13.52 -29.40
N MET A 21 27.32 13.81 -29.82
CA MET A 21 26.30 14.31 -28.90
C MET A 21 25.92 13.19 -27.94
N SER A 22 26.15 13.45 -26.65
CA SER A 22 25.72 12.59 -25.56
C SER A 22 24.27 12.89 -25.18
N VAL A 23 23.56 11.89 -24.65
CA VAL A 23 22.25 12.08 -24.00
C VAL A 23 22.34 13.08 -22.84
N LEU A 24 23.52 13.18 -22.21
CA LEU A 24 23.77 14.15 -21.14
C LEU A 24 23.89 15.59 -21.64
N ASP A 25 24.01 15.81 -22.95
CA ASP A 25 24.07 17.14 -23.54
C ASP A 25 22.68 17.72 -23.83
N LEU A 26 21.62 16.94 -23.55
CA LEU A 26 20.24 17.40 -23.66
C LEU A 26 19.93 18.44 -22.57
N PRO A 27 19.01 19.39 -22.84
CA PRO A 27 18.50 20.29 -21.81
C PRO A 27 17.93 19.51 -20.61
N GLU A 28 18.13 20.02 -19.39
CA GLU A 28 17.79 19.30 -18.14
C GLU A 28 16.33 18.82 -18.12
N LEU A 29 15.38 19.66 -18.54
CA LEU A 29 13.96 19.29 -18.62
C LEU A 29 13.69 18.16 -19.62
N ALA A 30 14.41 18.11 -20.74
CA ALA A 30 14.25 17.04 -21.72
C ALA A 30 14.78 15.71 -21.17
N LEU A 31 15.93 15.76 -20.48
CA LEU A 31 16.50 14.60 -19.81
C LEU A 31 15.57 14.09 -18.70
N GLU A 32 15.04 14.98 -17.86
CA GLU A 32 14.09 14.64 -16.81
C GLU A 32 12.81 13.99 -17.37
N CYS A 33 12.24 14.56 -18.45
CA CYS A 33 11.08 13.98 -19.13
C CYS A 33 11.35 12.58 -19.69
N ILE A 34 12.57 12.32 -20.18
CA ILE A 34 12.97 10.99 -20.66
C ILE A 34 13.04 10.03 -19.48
N LEU A 35 13.75 10.40 -18.41
CA LEU A 35 13.93 9.56 -17.23
C LEU A 35 12.60 9.26 -16.55
N GLU A 36 11.68 10.22 -16.44
CA GLU A 36 10.36 10.04 -15.84
C GLU A 36 9.50 9.00 -16.58
N ARG A 37 9.73 8.79 -17.87
CA ARG A 37 8.99 7.80 -18.67
C ARG A 37 9.56 6.38 -18.54
N LEU A 38 10.74 6.23 -17.97
CA LEU A 38 11.36 4.92 -17.81
C LEU A 38 10.64 4.12 -16.72
N PRO A 39 10.41 2.82 -16.91
CA PRO A 39 9.95 1.97 -15.81
C PRO A 39 11.04 1.84 -14.73
N PRO A 40 10.68 1.46 -13.49
CA PRO A 40 11.60 1.42 -12.34
C PRO A 40 12.88 0.61 -12.55
N ASP A 41 12.77 -0.45 -13.34
CA ASP A 41 13.84 -1.39 -13.66
C ASP A 41 14.84 -0.78 -14.68
N ALA A 42 14.33 -0.03 -15.66
CA ALA A 42 15.15 0.78 -16.56
C ALA A 42 15.81 1.95 -15.83
N LEU A 43 15.13 2.61 -14.89
CA LEU A 43 15.73 3.64 -14.03
C LEU A 43 16.93 3.08 -13.23
N CYS A 44 16.78 1.88 -12.66
CA CYS A 44 17.88 1.22 -11.96
C CYS A 44 19.05 0.88 -12.89
N SER A 45 18.77 0.49 -14.13
CA SER A 45 19.80 0.22 -15.14
C SER A 45 20.54 1.51 -15.53
N MET A 46 19.81 2.59 -15.78
CA MET A 46 20.38 3.91 -16.13
C MET A 46 21.24 4.49 -15.01
N ALA A 47 20.89 4.23 -13.75
CA ALA A 47 21.72 4.61 -12.59
C ALA A 47 23.10 3.92 -12.57
N GLY A 48 23.25 2.81 -13.30
CA GLY A 48 24.51 2.08 -13.44
C GLY A 48 25.47 2.65 -14.48
N VAL A 49 25.00 3.50 -15.42
CA VAL A 49 25.76 3.92 -16.60
C VAL A 49 26.87 4.92 -16.27
N CYS A 50 26.56 5.98 -15.52
CA CYS A 50 27.54 6.98 -15.08
C CYS A 50 27.09 7.66 -13.78
N THR A 51 27.97 8.43 -13.15
CA THR A 51 27.68 9.13 -11.88
C THR A 51 26.55 10.15 -12.03
N SER A 52 26.53 10.88 -13.15
CA SER A 52 25.52 11.91 -13.43
C SER A 52 24.12 11.32 -13.61
N LEU A 53 23.98 10.20 -14.32
CA LEU A 53 22.70 9.48 -14.45
C LEU A 53 22.30 8.80 -13.14
N ARG A 54 23.27 8.32 -12.35
CA ARG A 54 23.00 7.74 -11.03
C ARG A 54 22.27 8.70 -10.12
N GLU A 55 22.77 9.92 -9.99
CA GLU A 55 22.16 10.93 -9.11
C GLU A 55 20.74 11.28 -9.56
N ARG A 56 20.53 11.45 -10.88
CA ARG A 56 19.20 11.75 -11.44
C ARG A 56 18.21 10.60 -11.29
N CYS A 57 18.61 9.38 -11.70
CA CYS A 57 17.74 8.20 -11.67
C CYS A 57 17.39 7.74 -10.25
N MET A 58 18.16 8.15 -9.25
CA MET A 58 17.92 7.86 -7.83
C MET A 58 17.16 8.97 -7.10
N SER A 59 16.79 10.05 -7.80
CA SER A 59 16.12 11.20 -7.19
C SER A 59 14.66 10.89 -6.87
N ASP A 60 14.21 11.31 -5.69
CA ASP A 60 12.90 10.91 -5.13
C ASP A 60 11.72 11.31 -6.01
N HIS A 61 11.76 12.47 -6.68
CA HIS A 61 10.67 12.95 -7.54
C HIS A 61 10.26 11.96 -8.66
N LEU A 62 11.23 11.23 -9.25
CA LEU A 62 10.93 10.20 -10.25
C LEU A 62 10.20 9.01 -9.61
N TRP A 63 10.67 8.60 -8.43
CA TRP A 63 10.12 7.45 -7.71
C TRP A 63 8.79 7.74 -7.04
N GLU A 64 8.51 8.98 -6.64
CA GLU A 64 7.22 9.41 -6.10
C GLU A 64 6.08 9.16 -7.09
N LYS A 65 6.31 9.41 -8.38
CA LYS A 65 5.33 9.15 -9.44
C LYS A 65 5.05 7.66 -9.59
N HIS A 66 6.10 6.83 -9.65
CA HIS A 66 5.94 5.37 -9.69
C HIS A 66 5.26 4.81 -8.44
N MET A 67 5.64 5.32 -7.27
CA MET A 67 5.05 4.94 -5.99
C MET A 67 3.55 5.26 -5.98
N LYS A 68 3.18 6.50 -6.32
CA LYS A 68 1.76 6.91 -6.37
C LYS A 68 0.97 6.09 -7.39
N HIS A 69 1.54 5.81 -8.56
CA HIS A 69 0.86 5.08 -9.62
C HIS A 69 0.56 3.62 -9.24
N LYS A 70 1.56 2.89 -8.72
CA LYS A 70 1.42 1.46 -8.40
C LYS A 70 0.87 1.21 -7.00
N TRP A 71 1.45 1.89 -6.01
CA TRP A 71 1.25 1.60 -4.60
C TRP A 71 0.24 2.54 -3.93
N GLY A 72 -0.03 3.71 -4.52
CA GLY A 72 -0.80 4.80 -3.91
C GLY A 72 -2.22 4.44 -3.45
N ARG A 73 -2.82 3.37 -3.98
CA ARG A 73 -4.14 2.89 -3.53
C ARG A 73 -4.09 2.14 -2.19
N ILE A 74 -2.96 1.51 -1.86
CA ILE A 74 -2.83 0.62 -0.69
C ILE A 74 -1.87 1.14 0.36
N ILE A 75 -0.94 2.02 0.00
CA ILE A 75 -0.06 2.69 0.97
C ILE A 75 -0.75 3.94 1.50
N GLY A 76 -0.84 4.03 2.82
CA GLY A 76 -1.32 5.21 3.54
C GLY A 76 -0.29 5.75 4.53
N PRO A 77 -0.65 6.77 5.32
CA PRO A 77 0.20 7.32 6.37
C PRO A 77 0.75 6.27 7.33
N VAL A 78 -0.10 5.30 7.73
CA VAL A 78 0.29 4.21 8.64
C VAL A 78 1.38 3.32 8.04
N ALA A 79 1.32 3.05 6.73
CA ALA A 79 2.35 2.27 6.04
C ALA A 79 3.68 3.03 5.96
N TYR A 80 3.64 4.36 5.80
CA TYR A 80 4.83 5.20 5.81
C TYR A 80 5.48 5.25 7.20
N THR A 81 4.69 5.42 8.27
CA THR A 81 5.20 5.34 9.65
C THR A 81 5.82 3.98 9.95
N ALA A 82 5.19 2.89 9.48
CA ALA A 82 5.75 1.54 9.59
C ALA A 82 7.09 1.39 8.84
N TRP A 83 7.24 2.04 7.69
CA TRP A 83 8.50 2.08 6.94
C TRP A 83 9.58 2.82 7.71
N GLN A 84 9.27 4.00 8.26
CA GLN A 84 10.21 4.77 9.09
C GLN A 84 10.69 3.95 10.30
N GLY A 85 9.78 3.25 10.99
CA GLY A 85 10.13 2.33 12.08
C GLY A 85 11.01 1.15 11.64
N HIS A 86 10.73 0.60 10.45
CA HIS A 86 11.57 -0.45 9.85
C HIS A 86 13.01 0.03 9.58
N LEU A 87 13.19 1.28 9.17
CA LEU A 87 14.51 1.87 8.96
C LEU A 87 15.27 2.11 10.27
N ALA A 88 14.57 2.57 11.31
CA ALA A 88 15.16 2.82 12.62
C ALA A 88 15.73 1.53 13.24
N THR A 89 14.93 0.46 13.27
CA THR A 89 15.36 -0.85 13.81
C THR A 89 16.58 -1.39 13.07
N ARG A 90 16.63 -1.26 11.74
CA ARG A 90 17.76 -1.72 10.93
C ARG A 90 19.05 -0.91 11.16
N THR A 91 18.92 0.32 11.62
CA THR A 91 20.04 1.20 11.97
C THR A 91 20.59 0.86 13.36
N GLU A 92 19.74 0.48 14.30
CA GLU A 92 20.12 0.11 15.68
C GLU A 92 20.82 -1.26 15.79
N PHE A 93 20.42 -2.25 14.99
CA PHE A 93 21.13 -3.55 14.92
C PHE A 93 22.43 -3.49 14.11
N GLY A 94 22.72 -2.36 13.46
CA GLY A 94 23.94 -2.12 12.69
C GLY A 94 25.00 -1.43 13.54
N ASN A 95 25.99 -2.19 14.01
CA ASN A 95 27.17 -1.64 14.69
C ASN A 95 27.72 -0.41 13.92
N PRO A 96 27.77 0.81 14.50
CA PRO A 96 27.92 2.06 13.74
C PRO A 96 29.25 2.19 12.99
N LYS A 97 30.23 1.33 13.29
CA LYS A 97 31.54 1.27 12.62
C LYS A 97 31.59 0.33 11.40
N GLN A 98 30.58 -0.51 11.17
CA GLN A 98 30.50 -1.40 9.98
C GLN A 98 29.30 -1.12 9.06
N ALA A 99 28.32 -0.33 9.52
CA ALA A 99 27.11 -0.02 8.75
C ALA A 99 27.38 0.80 7.46
N LYS A 100 28.53 1.49 7.34
CA LYS A 100 28.87 2.28 6.15
C LYS A 100 29.42 1.49 4.95
N GLN A 101 29.49 0.15 4.98
CA GLN A 101 30.22 -0.57 3.92
C GLN A 101 29.65 -1.83 3.28
N LYS A 102 28.52 -2.42 3.71
CA LYS A 102 28.12 -3.73 3.16
C LYS A 102 26.65 -3.96 2.83
N GLY A 103 25.77 -2.95 2.92
CA GLY A 103 24.32 -3.19 2.95
C GLY A 103 23.54 -3.07 1.64
N LEU A 104 24.01 -2.31 0.64
CA LEU A 104 23.10 -1.76 -0.38
C LEU A 104 23.45 -2.04 -1.84
N LEU A 105 24.69 -2.45 -2.15
CA LEU A 105 25.02 -3.04 -3.46
C LEU A 105 24.24 -4.34 -3.73
N ARG A 106 23.63 -4.95 -2.70
CA ARG A 106 22.82 -6.16 -2.81
C ARG A 106 21.38 -5.94 -3.29
N ILE A 107 20.86 -4.70 -3.23
CA ILE A 107 19.48 -4.43 -3.65
C ILE A 107 19.39 -4.29 -5.18
N LEU A 108 20.43 -3.76 -5.81
CA LEU A 108 20.53 -3.67 -7.28
C LEU A 108 21.10 -4.95 -7.93
N SER A 109 21.56 -5.93 -7.14
CA SER A 109 22.20 -7.16 -7.67
C SER A 109 21.45 -8.45 -7.37
N LEU A 110 20.22 -8.39 -6.84
CA LEU A 110 19.43 -9.58 -6.52
C LEU A 110 18.05 -9.50 -7.18
N GLY A 111 17.97 -9.99 -8.42
CA GLY A 111 16.68 -10.21 -9.10
C GLY A 111 16.67 -10.32 -10.63
N TRP A 112 17.77 -10.10 -11.35
CA TRP A 112 17.74 -10.06 -12.82
C TRP A 112 18.79 -10.92 -13.53
N PRO A 113 18.50 -11.46 -14.74
CA PRO A 113 19.28 -12.54 -15.35
C PRO A 113 20.60 -12.09 -16.01
N PHE A 114 21.00 -10.82 -15.91
CA PHE A 114 22.24 -10.35 -16.53
C PHE A 114 23.41 -10.32 -15.54
N SER A 115 24.02 -11.50 -15.33
CA SER A 115 25.33 -11.67 -14.69
C SER A 115 26.53 -11.21 -15.55
N TRP A 116 26.40 -10.11 -16.30
CA TRP A 116 27.46 -9.65 -17.20
C TRP A 116 27.70 -8.16 -16.99
N ILE A 117 28.63 -7.84 -16.09
CA ILE A 117 29.78 -6.93 -16.27
C ILE A 117 30.62 -7.10 -15.00
N LYS A 118 31.55 -8.06 -15.03
CA LYS A 118 32.74 -8.02 -14.18
C LYS A 118 33.77 -7.18 -14.94
N SER A 119 33.72 -5.86 -14.82
CA SER A 119 34.82 -5.04 -15.30
C SER A 119 35.98 -5.19 -14.32
N LYS A 120 37.05 -5.87 -14.74
CA LYS A 120 38.38 -5.71 -14.13
C LYS A 120 38.78 -4.24 -14.31
N ALA A 121 38.70 -3.46 -13.24
CA ALA A 121 39.28 -2.13 -13.20
C ALA A 121 39.77 -1.83 -11.78
N ASP A 122 40.95 -1.23 -11.73
CA ASP A 122 41.86 -1.08 -10.60
C ASP A 122 41.28 -0.54 -9.29
N ASP A 123 41.92 -0.99 -8.21
CA ASP A 123 41.90 -0.42 -6.86
C ASP A 123 42.25 1.08 -6.90
N ASN A 124 41.26 2.00 -6.87
CA ASN A 124 41.35 3.30 -6.16
C ASN A 124 40.13 4.26 -6.25
N PHE A 125 38.88 3.79 -6.27
CA PHE A 125 37.73 4.68 -6.08
C PHE A 125 37.05 4.48 -4.72
N LYS A 126 37.56 5.17 -3.70
CA LYS A 126 36.83 5.41 -2.44
C LYS A 126 35.77 6.49 -2.66
N GLN A 127 34.70 6.19 -3.40
CA GLN A 127 33.48 6.99 -3.37
C GLN A 127 32.30 6.07 -3.01
N LYS A 128 32.05 5.98 -1.71
CA LYS A 128 30.89 5.31 -1.13
C LYS A 128 29.64 6.14 -1.46
N SER A 129 28.94 5.82 -2.54
CA SER A 129 27.54 6.24 -2.68
C SER A 129 26.70 5.33 -1.78
N SER A 130 26.51 5.77 -0.53
CA SER A 130 25.47 5.20 0.33
C SER A 130 24.11 5.67 -0.21
N LEU A 131 23.29 4.75 -0.71
CA LEU A 131 21.87 5.01 -0.96
C LEU A 131 21.27 5.67 0.29
N PRO A 132 20.54 6.80 0.18
CA PRO A 132 19.83 7.36 1.30
C PRO A 132 18.84 6.30 1.79
N ILE A 133 19.03 5.82 3.02
CA ILE A 133 18.17 4.78 3.62
C ILE A 133 16.70 5.25 3.68
N HIS A 134 16.49 6.57 3.61
CA HIS A 134 15.21 7.25 3.67
C HIS A 134 14.63 7.66 2.30
N SER A 135 15.21 7.25 1.17
CA SER A 135 14.69 7.63 -0.15
C SER A 135 13.39 6.89 -0.51
N VAL A 136 12.57 7.53 -1.34
CA VAL A 136 11.34 6.95 -1.91
C VAL A 136 11.69 5.75 -2.78
N MET A 137 12.82 5.81 -3.50
CA MET A 137 13.37 4.67 -4.24
C MET A 137 13.59 3.46 -3.34
N ALA A 138 14.23 3.64 -2.17
CA ALA A 138 14.52 2.54 -1.26
C ALA A 138 13.23 1.89 -0.74
N TRP A 139 12.21 2.70 -0.46
CA TRP A 139 10.88 2.21 -0.08
C TRP A 139 10.21 1.45 -1.22
N TYR A 140 10.18 2.00 -2.43
CA TYR A 140 9.60 1.35 -3.61
C TYR A 140 10.21 -0.03 -3.83
N LEU A 141 11.55 -0.11 -3.85
CA LEU A 141 12.25 -1.38 -4.05
C LEU A 141 12.02 -2.39 -2.91
N ALA A 142 11.82 -1.92 -1.68
CA ALA A 142 11.51 -2.80 -0.56
C ALA A 142 10.11 -3.42 -0.69
N LEU A 143 9.13 -2.65 -1.16
CA LEU A 143 7.79 -3.11 -1.50
C LEU A 143 7.83 -4.09 -2.68
N GLU A 144 8.47 -3.69 -3.79
CA GLU A 144 8.52 -4.45 -5.04
C GLU A 144 9.18 -5.82 -4.89
N THR A 145 10.13 -5.94 -3.95
CA THR A 145 10.82 -7.20 -3.66
C THR A 145 10.17 -8.03 -2.56
N GLY A 146 9.06 -7.57 -1.97
CA GLY A 146 8.37 -8.28 -0.89
C GLY A 146 9.13 -8.33 0.43
N ARG A 147 10.19 -7.53 0.59
CA ARG A 147 11.06 -7.53 1.78
C ARG A 147 10.54 -6.67 2.91
N PHE A 148 9.57 -5.81 2.63
CA PHE A 148 8.91 -4.98 3.60
C PHE A 148 7.43 -5.37 3.67
N SER A 149 6.97 -5.68 4.89
CA SER A 149 5.56 -5.93 5.15
C SER A 149 4.98 -4.76 5.94
N PHE A 150 3.80 -4.31 5.55
CA PHE A 150 3.19 -3.08 6.03
C PHE A 150 1.71 -3.27 6.38
N PRO A 151 1.15 -2.40 7.24
CA PRO A 151 -0.27 -2.45 7.59
C PRO A 151 -1.14 -2.03 6.40
N ALA A 152 -2.17 -2.83 6.13
CA ALA A 152 -3.24 -2.56 5.18
C ALA A 152 -4.53 -3.21 5.67
N GLN A 153 -5.63 -2.98 4.97
CA GLN A 153 -6.86 -3.71 5.21
C GLN A 153 -7.19 -4.63 4.03
N VAL A 154 -7.71 -5.80 4.37
CA VAL A 154 -8.13 -6.82 3.41
C VAL A 154 -9.65 -6.91 3.45
N TYR A 155 -10.29 -6.61 2.33
CA TYR A 155 -11.69 -6.92 2.12
C TYR A 155 -11.90 -8.43 2.16
N ASN A 156 -12.83 -8.87 2.99
CA ASN A 156 -13.21 -10.26 3.06
C ASN A 156 -14.04 -10.61 1.83
N ARG A 157 -13.59 -11.65 1.12
CA ARG A 157 -14.40 -12.27 0.08
C ARG A 157 -14.76 -13.67 0.56
N GLU A 158 -16.04 -13.97 0.49
CA GLU A 158 -16.70 -15.25 0.70
C GLU A 158 -15.80 -16.48 0.49
N ASN A 159 -14.98 -16.85 1.49
CA ASN A 159 -14.43 -18.21 1.58
C ASN A 159 -15.50 -19.14 2.18
N GLY A 160 -16.73 -19.07 1.68
CA GLY A 160 -17.86 -19.92 2.11
C GLY A 160 -18.47 -19.60 3.48
N HIS A 161 -18.13 -18.48 4.11
CA HIS A 161 -18.73 -18.06 5.39
C HIS A 161 -19.64 -16.83 5.21
N VAL A 162 -20.92 -17.10 4.96
CA VAL A 162 -22.00 -16.13 4.70
C VAL A 162 -22.12 -15.05 5.79
N GLY A 163 -21.72 -15.33 7.04
CA GLY A 163 -21.83 -14.39 8.16
C GLY A 163 -20.83 -13.23 8.18
N PHE A 164 -19.85 -13.18 7.26
CA PHE A 164 -18.79 -12.16 7.26
C PHE A 164 -18.71 -11.39 5.93
N MET A 165 -19.84 -11.31 5.21
CA MET A 165 -19.93 -10.57 3.94
C MET A 165 -19.79 -9.07 4.18
N LEU A 166 -19.20 -8.38 3.21
CA LEU A 166 -18.96 -6.94 3.25
C LEU A 166 -18.21 -6.49 4.52
N SER A 167 -17.22 -7.29 4.93
CA SER A 167 -16.31 -6.95 6.01
C SER A 167 -14.89 -6.67 5.52
N CYS A 168 -14.12 -5.94 6.32
CA CYS A 168 -12.73 -5.58 6.05
C CYS A 168 -11.90 -5.70 7.34
N TYR A 169 -10.73 -6.32 7.26
CA TYR A 169 -9.88 -6.60 8.43
C TYR A 169 -8.49 -6.01 8.28
N ASP A 170 -7.94 -5.52 9.38
CA ASP A 170 -6.53 -5.13 9.44
C ASP A 170 -5.63 -6.36 9.27
N ALA A 171 -4.61 -6.22 8.43
CA ALA A 171 -3.58 -7.23 8.23
C ALA A 171 -2.23 -6.58 7.97
N LYS A 172 -1.17 -7.32 8.29
CA LYS A 172 0.18 -7.01 7.80
C LYS A 172 0.38 -7.73 6.48
N ILE A 173 0.51 -6.98 5.39
CA ILE A 173 0.63 -7.53 4.04
C ILE A 173 2.07 -7.48 3.52
N SER A 174 2.43 -8.44 2.69
CA SER A 174 3.73 -8.52 2.00
C SER A 174 3.52 -8.91 0.56
N TYR A 175 4.11 -8.18 -0.37
CA TYR A 175 3.96 -8.43 -1.81
C TYR A 175 4.81 -9.62 -2.27
N ASP A 176 4.27 -10.43 -3.17
CA ASP A 176 4.98 -11.49 -3.89
C ASP A 176 5.07 -11.13 -5.39
N PRO A 177 6.25 -10.73 -5.88
CA PRO A 177 6.42 -10.35 -7.29
C PRO A 177 6.28 -11.52 -8.27
N ARG A 178 6.30 -12.79 -7.82
CA ARG A 178 6.20 -13.95 -8.72
C ARG A 178 4.77 -14.18 -9.18
N THR A 179 3.82 -13.92 -8.29
CA THR A 179 2.39 -14.15 -8.52
C THR A 179 1.61 -12.87 -8.68
N ASP A 180 2.24 -11.70 -8.46
CA ASP A 180 1.58 -10.39 -8.44
C ASP A 180 0.43 -10.33 -7.43
N THR A 181 0.67 -10.89 -6.24
CA THR A 181 -0.31 -10.97 -5.15
C THR A 181 0.34 -10.70 -3.80
N PHE A 182 -0.45 -10.72 -2.74
CA PHE A 182 0.00 -10.49 -1.37
C PHE A 182 -0.18 -11.70 -0.47
N GLN A 183 0.73 -11.83 0.49
CA GLN A 183 0.51 -12.58 1.70
C GLN A 183 -0.04 -11.62 2.76
N ALA A 184 -1.23 -11.91 3.30
CA ALA A 184 -1.81 -11.20 4.43
C ALA A 184 -1.63 -12.01 5.71
N ARG A 185 -1.11 -11.36 6.75
CA ARG A 185 -1.02 -11.91 8.11
C ARG A 185 -1.93 -11.11 9.04
N TYR A 186 -2.99 -11.75 9.50
CA TYR A 186 -3.97 -11.15 10.40
C TYR A 186 -3.45 -11.15 11.86
N PRO A 187 -3.86 -10.18 12.69
CA PRO A 187 -3.55 -10.18 14.11
C PRO A 187 -4.00 -11.49 14.77
N PRO A 188 -3.20 -12.03 15.72
CA PRO A 188 -3.61 -13.21 16.48
C PRO A 188 -4.81 -12.89 17.38
N HIS A 189 -5.66 -13.88 17.60
CA HIS A 189 -6.79 -13.87 18.52
C HIS A 189 -6.49 -14.80 19.71
N GLY A 190 -6.31 -14.23 20.89
CA GLY A 190 -5.95 -14.96 22.09
C GLY A 190 -4.64 -15.75 21.94
N SER A 191 -4.68 -17.06 22.19
CA SER A 191 -3.52 -17.96 22.12
C SER A 191 -3.26 -18.58 20.74
N ARG A 192 -4.09 -18.27 19.74
CA ARG A 192 -3.99 -18.89 18.41
C ARG A 192 -2.91 -18.22 17.57
N ALA A 193 -2.30 -19.01 16.69
CA ALA A 193 -1.33 -18.50 15.74
C ALA A 193 -1.98 -17.48 14.78
N PRO A 194 -1.25 -16.45 14.33
CA PRO A 194 -1.72 -15.51 13.32
C PRO A 194 -2.21 -16.24 12.07
N ALA A 195 -3.43 -15.93 11.63
CA ALA A 195 -3.95 -16.46 10.38
C ALA A 195 -3.16 -15.85 9.21
N ILE A 196 -2.78 -16.69 8.24
CA ILE A 196 -2.04 -16.28 7.05
C ILE A 196 -2.88 -16.66 5.83
N GLU A 197 -3.14 -15.68 4.99
CA GLU A 197 -3.79 -15.84 3.69
C GLU A 197 -2.78 -15.51 2.59
N ASN A 198 -2.62 -16.40 1.62
CA ASN A 198 -1.72 -16.20 0.48
C ASN A 198 -2.55 -15.94 -0.77
N GLY A 199 -1.97 -15.24 -1.75
CA GLY A 199 -2.66 -14.97 -3.01
C GLY A 199 -3.73 -13.89 -2.92
N VAL A 200 -3.63 -12.98 -1.94
CA VAL A 200 -4.56 -11.86 -1.82
C VAL A 200 -4.32 -10.91 -2.99
N PRO A 201 -5.31 -10.64 -3.85
CA PRO A 201 -5.14 -9.81 -5.03
C PRO A 201 -5.27 -8.32 -4.68
N TRP A 202 -4.77 -7.44 -5.56
CA TRP A 202 -4.75 -5.99 -5.37
C TRP A 202 -6.14 -5.38 -5.11
N GLU A 203 -7.18 -5.92 -5.73
CA GLU A 203 -8.56 -5.41 -5.66
C GLU A 203 -9.13 -5.53 -4.24
N ARG A 204 -8.66 -6.53 -3.47
CA ARG A 204 -9.08 -6.80 -2.10
C ARG A 204 -8.34 -5.98 -1.05
N LEU A 205 -7.40 -5.13 -1.44
CA LEU A 205 -6.62 -4.33 -0.52
C LEU A 205 -7.04 -2.87 -0.56
N ARG A 206 -7.00 -2.24 0.61
CA ARG A 206 -7.05 -0.78 0.77
C ARG A 206 -6.07 -0.33 1.85
N ALA A 207 -5.69 0.94 1.81
CA ALA A 207 -5.05 1.58 2.95
C ALA A 207 -6.03 1.62 4.15
N PRO A 208 -5.55 1.50 5.40
CA PRO A 208 -6.41 1.68 6.57
C PRO A 208 -7.02 3.09 6.56
N PRO A 209 -8.35 3.24 6.67
CA PRO A 209 -9.02 4.53 6.58
C PRO A 209 -8.80 5.38 7.84
N VAL A 210 -8.50 4.75 8.96
CA VAL A 210 -8.27 5.39 10.26
C VAL A 210 -7.03 4.79 10.92
N ASP A 211 -6.32 5.60 11.70
CA ASP A 211 -5.17 5.17 12.50
C ASP A 211 -5.61 4.75 13.91
N THR A 212 -6.63 3.88 13.97
CA THR A 212 -7.13 3.31 15.23
C THR A 212 -6.51 1.92 15.41
N PRO A 213 -5.91 1.61 16.57
CA PRO A 213 -5.41 0.27 16.85
C PRO A 213 -6.53 -0.78 16.71
N HIS A 214 -6.17 -1.97 16.25
CA HIS A 214 -7.12 -3.04 15.91
C HIS A 214 -7.96 -3.56 17.09
N HIS A 215 -7.59 -3.30 18.35
CA HIS A 215 -8.39 -3.65 19.54
C HIS A 215 -9.15 -2.47 20.16
N ASP A 216 -8.93 -1.27 19.65
CA ASP A 216 -9.50 -0.05 20.21
C ASP A 216 -10.74 0.35 19.44
N LEU A 217 -11.74 0.83 20.18
CA LEU A 217 -12.97 1.34 19.60
C LEU A 217 -12.67 2.68 18.92
N HIS A 218 -13.09 2.81 17.66
CA HIS A 218 -13.00 4.04 16.90
C HIS A 218 -13.95 5.10 17.46
N ILE A 219 -13.41 6.27 17.75
CA ILE A 219 -14.17 7.42 18.26
C ILE A 219 -14.94 8.03 17.07
N SER A 220 -16.27 7.88 17.10
CA SER A 220 -17.15 8.28 16.00
C SER A 220 -17.45 9.78 16.09
N ASP A 221 -16.99 10.55 15.11
CA ASP A 221 -17.22 12.00 15.01
C ASP A 221 -18.43 12.37 14.14
N CYS A 222 -18.91 11.43 13.32
CA CYS A 222 -19.96 11.65 12.33
C CYS A 222 -21.41 11.39 12.82
N LEU A 223 -21.59 10.94 14.07
CA LEU A 223 -22.89 10.42 14.54
C LEU A 223 -24.03 11.42 14.44
N ASN A 224 -23.79 12.72 14.66
CA ASN A 224 -24.82 13.76 14.58
C ASN A 224 -25.22 14.09 13.13
N GLU A 225 -24.40 13.73 12.15
CA GLU A 225 -24.59 14.03 10.73
C GLU A 225 -25.25 12.89 9.96
N LEU A 226 -25.37 11.70 10.58
CA LEU A 226 -25.97 10.52 9.97
C LEU A 226 -27.44 10.75 9.63
N ARG A 227 -27.80 10.53 8.37
CA ARG A 227 -29.16 10.59 7.82
C ARG A 227 -29.49 9.28 7.12
N PRO A 228 -30.76 8.87 7.07
CA PRO A 228 -31.17 7.71 6.28
C PRO A 228 -30.62 7.78 4.85
N GLY A 229 -30.12 6.64 4.36
CA GLY A 229 -29.43 6.53 3.07
C GLY A 229 -27.91 6.75 3.12
N ASP A 230 -27.36 7.31 4.21
CA ASP A 230 -25.91 7.46 4.34
C ASP A 230 -25.21 6.09 4.41
N HIS A 231 -24.07 5.97 3.74
CA HIS A 231 -23.22 4.79 3.78
C HIS A 231 -22.27 4.86 4.98
N VAL A 232 -22.10 3.76 5.70
CA VAL A 232 -21.26 3.71 6.90
C VAL A 232 -20.44 2.43 6.96
N GLU A 233 -19.36 2.48 7.74
CA GLU A 233 -18.76 1.27 8.30
C GLU A 233 -18.84 1.30 9.81
N ILE A 234 -19.18 0.15 10.40
CA ILE A 234 -19.19 -0.06 11.84
C ILE A 234 -18.14 -1.09 12.23
N GLN A 235 -17.45 -0.85 13.34
CA GLN A 235 -16.59 -1.83 13.96
C GLN A 235 -17.40 -2.93 14.61
N TRP A 236 -17.05 -4.18 14.35
CA TRP A 236 -17.60 -5.35 15.03
C TRP A 236 -16.49 -6.34 15.40
N ARG A 237 -16.62 -7.01 16.55
CA ARG A 237 -15.76 -8.12 16.98
C ARG A 237 -16.59 -9.20 17.65
N ARG A 238 -16.17 -10.45 17.53
CA ARG A 238 -16.89 -11.58 18.12
C ARG A 238 -16.85 -11.59 19.66
N ASN A 239 -15.69 -11.27 20.23
CA ASN A 239 -15.48 -11.14 21.67
C ASN A 239 -14.29 -10.22 21.92
N LYS A 240 -13.98 -9.95 23.19
CA LYS A 240 -12.92 -8.99 23.58
C LYS A 240 -11.48 -9.42 23.25
N GLU A 241 -11.26 -10.70 22.92
CA GLU A 241 -9.96 -11.21 22.46
C GLU A 241 -9.75 -11.01 20.94
N PHE A 242 -10.81 -10.72 20.20
CA PHE A 242 -10.73 -10.48 18.76
C PHE A 242 -10.48 -9.00 18.48
N PRO A 243 -9.66 -8.67 17.46
CA PRO A 243 -9.63 -7.34 16.91
C PRO A 243 -10.98 -6.99 16.27
N TYR A 244 -11.27 -5.69 16.19
CA TYR A 244 -12.36 -5.19 15.37
C TYR A 244 -12.06 -5.38 13.89
N GLY A 245 -13.08 -5.78 13.14
CA GLY A 245 -13.14 -5.54 11.69
C GLY A 245 -14.20 -4.49 11.39
N TRP A 246 -14.24 -4.04 10.15
CA TRP A 246 -15.20 -3.06 9.65
C TRP A 246 -16.27 -3.74 8.82
N TRP A 247 -17.54 -3.47 9.11
CA TRP A 247 -18.69 -3.94 8.36
C TRP A 247 -19.38 -2.79 7.68
N TYR A 248 -19.60 -2.93 6.38
CA TYR A 248 -20.37 -1.97 5.62
C TYR A 248 -21.87 -2.09 5.91
N GLY A 249 -22.52 -0.94 6.07
CA GLY A 249 -23.97 -0.81 6.21
C GLY A 249 -24.47 0.51 5.65
N VAL A 250 -25.78 0.71 5.75
CA VAL A 250 -26.48 1.94 5.36
C VAL A 250 -27.30 2.42 6.54
N VAL A 251 -27.44 3.73 6.74
CA VAL A 251 -28.34 4.26 7.74
C VAL A 251 -29.79 4.04 7.27
N GLY A 252 -30.55 3.32 8.08
CA GLY A 252 -31.96 3.01 7.82
C GLY A 252 -32.92 4.06 8.35
N HIS A 253 -34.20 3.81 8.12
CA HIS A 253 -35.28 4.59 8.73
C HIS A 253 -35.71 3.96 10.07
N LEU A 254 -36.21 4.80 10.98
CA LEU A 254 -36.88 4.32 12.19
C LEU A 254 -38.19 3.61 11.81
N GLU A 255 -38.59 2.57 12.54
CA GLU A 255 -39.85 1.82 12.31
C GLU A 255 -41.11 2.70 12.07
N PRO A 256 -41.37 3.80 12.81
CA PRO A 256 -42.54 4.65 12.56
C PRO A 256 -42.42 5.56 11.32
N CYS A 257 -41.27 5.61 10.65
CA CYS A 257 -41.05 6.45 9.47
C CYS A 257 -41.39 5.67 8.19
N ASP A 258 -42.18 6.29 7.32
CA ASP A 258 -42.59 5.73 6.03
C ASP A 258 -41.55 5.90 4.90
N GLY A 259 -40.36 6.44 5.23
CA GLY A 259 -39.30 6.71 4.26
C GLY A 259 -39.54 7.95 3.39
N ASN A 260 -40.58 8.75 3.64
CA ASN A 260 -40.86 9.93 2.83
C ASN A 260 -39.84 11.05 3.09
N GLU A 261 -39.05 11.40 2.06
CA GLU A 261 -37.99 12.41 2.13
C GLU A 261 -38.49 13.78 2.66
N ASN A 262 -39.74 14.15 2.39
CA ASN A 262 -40.28 15.46 2.78
C ASN A 262 -40.67 15.55 4.27
N TYR A 263 -40.92 14.40 4.92
CA TYR A 263 -41.42 14.34 6.29
C TYR A 263 -40.51 13.52 7.23
N CYS A 264 -39.39 13.00 6.71
CA CYS A 264 -38.46 12.20 7.49
C CYS A 264 -37.74 13.03 8.55
N ARG A 265 -37.99 12.70 9.82
CA ARG A 265 -37.31 13.29 10.99
C ARG A 265 -36.38 12.31 11.72
N CYS A 266 -36.00 11.19 11.08
CA CYS A 266 -35.09 10.22 11.68
C CYS A 266 -33.72 10.82 12.05
N HIS A 267 -33.30 11.87 11.35
CA HIS A 267 -32.06 12.58 11.63
C HIS A 267 -32.10 13.40 12.94
N GLU A 268 -33.30 13.73 13.45
CA GLU A 268 -33.50 14.46 14.71
C GLU A 268 -33.57 13.53 15.92
N SER A 269 -33.75 12.22 15.70
CA SER A 269 -33.82 11.23 16.78
C SER A 269 -32.42 10.86 17.26
N ASP A 270 -32.30 10.65 18.58
CA ASP A 270 -31.07 10.14 19.19
C ASP A 270 -30.78 8.70 18.78
N THR A 271 -31.80 7.95 18.34
CA THR A 271 -31.64 6.58 17.83
C THR A 271 -31.37 6.59 16.33
N VAL A 272 -30.32 5.89 15.91
CA VAL A 272 -29.98 5.65 14.50
C VAL A 272 -30.08 4.17 14.22
N VAL A 273 -30.78 3.81 13.13
CA VAL A 273 -30.88 2.44 12.64
C VAL A 273 -29.79 2.23 11.60
N LEU A 274 -29.06 1.11 11.71
CA LEU A 274 -28.12 0.66 10.70
C LEU A 274 -28.67 -0.60 10.04
N GLU A 275 -28.68 -0.59 8.72
CA GLU A 275 -29.16 -1.64 7.85
C GLU A 275 -28.00 -2.34 7.14
N PHE A 276 -28.01 -3.66 7.23
CA PHE A 276 -27.07 -4.56 6.57
C PHE A 276 -27.84 -5.36 5.52
N ASN A 277 -28.09 -4.71 4.39
CA ASN A 277 -28.91 -5.24 3.30
C ASN A 277 -28.33 -6.47 2.60
N GLN A 278 -27.10 -6.88 2.94
CA GLN A 278 -26.53 -8.17 2.56
C GLN A 278 -27.18 -9.36 3.27
N TYR A 279 -27.92 -9.15 4.37
CA TYR A 279 -28.63 -10.21 5.08
C TYR A 279 -30.13 -10.24 4.75
N THR A 280 -30.72 -11.42 4.81
CA THR A 280 -32.16 -11.63 4.55
C THR A 280 -33.05 -10.84 5.51
N PRO A 281 -34.27 -10.44 5.10
CA PRO A 281 -35.19 -9.66 5.92
C PRO A 281 -35.48 -10.18 7.33
N GLY A 282 -35.45 -11.50 7.54
CA GLY A 282 -35.68 -12.13 8.84
C GLY A 282 -34.40 -12.34 9.68
N SER A 283 -33.23 -11.98 9.16
CA SER A 283 -31.97 -12.15 9.87
C SER A 283 -31.84 -11.16 11.02
N ARG A 284 -31.47 -11.67 12.20
CA ARG A 284 -31.13 -10.84 13.37
C ARG A 284 -29.94 -9.91 13.12
N TRP A 285 -29.13 -10.19 12.11
CA TRP A 285 -27.95 -9.40 11.73
C TRP A 285 -28.28 -8.27 10.75
N ARG A 286 -29.51 -8.20 10.25
CA ARG A 286 -29.91 -7.22 9.23
C ARG A 286 -30.04 -5.80 9.78
N HIS A 287 -30.44 -5.66 11.03
CA HIS A 287 -30.64 -4.35 11.65
C HIS A 287 -29.91 -4.30 12.97
N THR A 288 -29.30 -3.16 13.26
CA THR A 288 -28.90 -2.79 14.62
C THR A 288 -29.24 -1.33 14.87
N THR A 289 -29.26 -0.94 16.14
CA THR A 289 -29.50 0.44 16.56
C THR A 289 -28.32 0.94 17.36
N ILE A 290 -28.06 2.24 17.26
CA ILE A 290 -27.07 2.96 18.06
C ILE A 290 -27.67 4.25 18.61
N ASN A 291 -27.02 4.83 19.60
CA ASN A 291 -27.39 6.14 20.15
C ASN A 291 -26.40 7.24 19.70
N ARG A 292 -26.89 8.42 19.31
CA ARG A 292 -26.03 9.56 18.92
C ARG A 292 -25.30 10.22 20.08
N LYS A 293 -25.91 10.25 21.27
CA LYS A 293 -25.43 10.99 22.45
C LYS A 293 -24.60 10.11 23.37
N ASP A 294 -25.09 8.90 23.64
CA ASP A 294 -24.48 7.94 24.54
C ASP A 294 -23.85 6.77 23.77
N HIS A 295 -23.02 7.10 22.76
CA HIS A 295 -22.41 6.08 21.90
C HIS A 295 -21.18 5.43 22.54
N GLY A 296 -21.13 4.11 22.50
CA GLY A 296 -20.02 3.32 23.02
C GLY A 296 -19.94 1.95 22.36
N GLU A 297 -19.17 1.04 22.97
CA GLU A 297 -19.24 -0.38 22.58
C GLU A 297 -20.53 -0.98 23.15
N GLU A 298 -21.37 -1.50 22.27
CA GLU A 298 -22.59 -2.22 22.56
C GLU A 298 -22.44 -3.71 22.18
N GLY A 299 -23.39 -4.53 22.60
CA GLY A 299 -23.43 -5.96 22.29
C GLY A 299 -23.03 -6.87 23.45
N ASN A 300 -22.86 -8.15 23.15
CA ASN A 300 -22.69 -9.21 24.15
C ASN A 300 -21.92 -10.41 23.55
N GLU A 301 -21.57 -11.41 24.36
CA GLU A 301 -20.80 -12.58 23.90
C GLU A 301 -21.56 -13.49 22.89
N ALA A 302 -22.89 -13.40 22.81
CA ALA A 302 -23.70 -14.19 21.88
C ALA A 302 -23.77 -13.56 20.47
N ASP A 303 -23.81 -12.22 20.40
CA ASP A 303 -23.98 -11.46 19.16
C ASP A 303 -22.71 -10.69 18.74
N GLY A 304 -21.68 -10.73 19.57
CA GLY A 304 -20.49 -9.91 19.42
C GLY A 304 -20.70 -8.48 19.90
N PHE A 305 -19.63 -7.72 19.82
CA PHE A 305 -19.57 -6.33 20.24
C PHE A 305 -19.36 -5.42 19.04
N TYR A 306 -20.04 -4.28 19.02
CA TYR A 306 -19.96 -3.30 17.96
C TYR A 306 -20.01 -1.89 18.52
N GLY A 307 -19.56 -0.91 17.74
CA GLY A 307 -19.71 0.48 18.16
C GLY A 307 -19.09 1.46 17.19
N GLY A 308 -17.77 1.49 17.05
CA GLY A 308 -17.08 2.56 16.32
C GLY A 308 -17.58 2.72 14.88
N ILE A 309 -18.08 3.90 14.53
CA ILE A 309 -18.69 4.21 13.23
C ILE A 309 -17.91 5.26 12.49
N ARG A 310 -17.75 5.04 11.19
CA ARG A 310 -17.36 6.09 10.25
C ARG A 310 -18.40 6.23 9.13
N LYS A 311 -18.68 7.46 8.74
CA LYS A 311 -19.47 7.77 7.56
C LYS A 311 -18.61 7.68 6.30
N LEU A 312 -19.09 7.00 5.28
CA LEU A 312 -18.47 6.93 3.97
C LEU A 312 -19.01 8.06 3.10
N SER A 313 -18.15 9.01 2.75
CA SER A 313 -18.51 10.13 1.85
C SER A 313 -17.83 10.03 0.48
N ASN A 314 -16.85 9.13 0.34
CA ASN A 314 -16.10 8.95 -0.89
C ASN A 314 -16.81 7.93 -1.80
N GLU A 315 -17.18 8.36 -3.01
CA GLU A 315 -17.89 7.53 -4.00
C GLU A 315 -17.08 6.33 -4.49
N GLU A 316 -15.75 6.44 -4.53
CA GLU A 316 -14.88 5.31 -4.88
C GLU A 316 -14.93 4.22 -3.79
N GLU A 317 -14.90 4.57 -2.50
CA GLU A 317 -15.04 3.62 -1.39
C GLU A 317 -16.41 2.93 -1.41
N ILE A 318 -17.48 3.69 -1.61
CA ILE A 318 -18.85 3.15 -1.70
C ILE A 318 -18.96 2.22 -2.91
N SER A 319 -18.40 2.62 -4.06
CA SER A 319 -18.38 1.81 -5.27
C SER A 319 -17.59 0.51 -5.09
N MET A 320 -16.50 0.54 -4.31
CA MET A 320 -15.76 -0.67 -3.96
C MET A 320 -16.62 -1.65 -3.17
N TRP A 321 -17.39 -1.19 -2.18
CA TRP A 321 -18.33 -2.04 -1.44
C TRP A 321 -19.44 -2.60 -2.33
N ARG A 322 -20.00 -1.80 -3.23
CA ARG A 322 -21.00 -2.25 -4.20
C ARG A 322 -20.47 -3.33 -5.15
N ARG A 323 -19.18 -3.28 -5.52
CA ARG A 323 -18.53 -4.33 -6.34
C ARG A 323 -18.30 -5.64 -5.57
N LEU A 324 -18.16 -5.55 -4.25
CA LEU A 324 -18.02 -6.69 -3.35
C LEU A 324 -19.37 -7.24 -2.90
N TRP A 325 -20.47 -6.64 -3.35
CA TRP A 325 -21.81 -7.07 -3.00
C TRP A 325 -22.05 -8.53 -3.44
N PRO A 326 -22.61 -9.38 -2.57
CA PRO A 326 -22.94 -10.75 -2.92
C PRO A 326 -23.86 -10.80 -4.15
N SER A 327 -23.56 -11.68 -5.11
CA SER A 327 -24.41 -11.87 -6.30
C SER A 327 -25.73 -12.56 -5.99
N GLU A 328 -25.82 -13.23 -4.83
CA GLU A 328 -27.01 -13.92 -4.35
C GLU A 328 -27.32 -13.49 -2.92
N VAL A 329 -28.60 -13.23 -2.62
CA VAL A 329 -29.06 -13.03 -1.24
C VAL A 329 -29.17 -14.42 -0.62
N LEU A 330 -28.19 -14.81 0.17
CA LEU A 330 -28.10 -16.16 0.73
C LEU A 330 -28.92 -16.26 2.02
N GLU A 331 -29.76 -17.32 2.10
CA GLU A 331 -30.72 -17.61 3.17
C GLU A 331 -30.11 -17.80 4.57
#